data_AF-A0A419GFJ7-F1
#
_entry.id   AF-A0A419GFJ7-F1
#
_cell.length_a   1.000
_cell.length_b   1.000
_cell.length_c   1.000
_cell.angle_alpha   90.00
_cell.angle_beta   90.00
_cell.angle_gamma   90.00
#
_symmetry.space_group_name_H-M   'P 1'
#
loop_
_entity.id
_entity.type
_entity.pdbx_description
1 polymer ?
#
loop_
_entity_poly.entity_id
_entity_poly.type
_entity_poly.pdbx_seq_one_letter_code
_entity_poly.pdbx_strand_id
1 'polypeptide(L)'
;MILFFIGVVEMVIISTWTKAVTETKVIFSGLVTIVNVLIWYYVLETVLNDINNTQVIIQYAFGCALGTMLSTAYFSRQEDKKKSSSVAKI
;
A
#
# COMPACT_ATOMS: atom_id res chain seq x y z
N MET A 1 12.28 10.07 -8.55
CA MET A 1 12.80 9.62 -7.24
C MET A 1 11.72 9.68 -6.15
N ILE A 2 11.09 10.83 -5.89
CA ILE A 2 10.06 10.95 -4.83
C ILE A 2 8.82 10.06 -5.10
N LEU A 3 8.42 9.91 -6.36
CA LEU A 3 7.28 9.08 -6.77
C LEU A 3 7.48 7.58 -6.57
N PHE A 4 8.73 7.10 -6.58
CA PHE A 4 9.03 5.71 -6.26
C PHE A 4 8.66 5.39 -4.81
N PHE A 5 9.09 6.23 -3.86
CA PHE A 5 8.75 6.07 -2.45
C PHE A 5 7.26 6.25 -2.20
N ILE A 6 6.61 7.18 -2.90
CA ILE A 6 5.16 7.37 -2.86
C ILE A 6 4.42 6.11 -3.35
N GLY A 7 4.83 5.47 -4.44
CA GLY A 7 4.22 4.22 -4.91
C GLY A 7 4.39 3.07 -3.92
N VAL A 8 5.55 2.96 -3.27
CA VAL A 8 5.79 1.96 -2.20
C VAL A 8 4.87 2.22 -1.01
N VAL A 9 4.80 3.47 -0.54
CA VAL A 9 3.98 3.86 0.62
C VAL A 9 2.49 3.72 0.32
N GLU A 10 2.04 4.11 -0.88
CA GLU A 10 0.67 3.94 -1.34
C GLU A 10 0.24 2.47 -1.25
N MET A 11 1.03 1.55 -1.81
CA MET A 11 0.69 0.13 -1.79
C MET A 11 0.65 -0.46 -0.37
N VAL A 12 1.46 0.06 0.57
CA VAL A 12 1.41 -0.32 1.99
C VAL A 12 0.15 0.22 2.69
N ILE A 13 -0.27 1.44 2.35
CA ILE A 13 -1.50 2.04 2.88
C ILE A 13 -2.73 1.28 2.37
N ILE A 14 -2.81 1.01 1.05
CA ILE A 14 -3.89 0.21 0.45
C ILE A 14 -3.97 -1.17 1.10
N SER A 15 -2.83 -1.82 1.25
CA SER A 15 -2.71 -3.11 1.92
C SER A 15 -3.25 -3.10 3.36
N THR A 16 -2.96 -2.03 4.11
CA THR A 16 -3.45 -1.84 5.48
C THR A 16 -4.96 -1.56 5.49
N TRP A 17 -5.45 -0.77 4.54
CA TRP A 17 -6.87 -0.50 4.34
C TRP A 17 -7.66 -1.78 4.08
N THR A 18 -7.19 -2.64 3.17
CA THR A 18 -7.84 -3.91 2.83
C THR A 18 -8.03 -4.79 4.07
N LYS A 19 -7.07 -4.77 5.00
CA LYS A 19 -7.17 -5.49 6.28
C LYS A 19 -8.15 -4.83 7.27
N ALA A 20 -8.22 -3.50 7.29
CA ALA A 20 -9.14 -2.80 8.17
C ALA A 20 -10.61 -2.91 7.72
N VAL A 21 -10.84 -2.98 6.40
CA VAL A 21 -12.15 -3.30 5.81
C VAL A 21 -12.61 -4.68 6.23
N THR A 22 -11.73 -5.69 6.14
CA THR A 22 -12.09 -7.09 6.46
C THR A 22 -12.34 -7.31 7.96
N GLU A 23 -11.67 -6.57 8.84
CA GLU A 23 -11.95 -6.55 10.29
C GLU A 23 -13.18 -5.69 10.69
N THR A 24 -14.04 -5.31 9.73
CA THR A 24 -15.32 -4.59 9.97
C THR A 24 -15.19 -3.26 10.72
N LYS A 25 -14.01 -2.62 10.70
CA LYS A 25 -13.79 -1.30 11.31
C LYS A 25 -14.25 -0.19 10.34
N VAL A 26 -15.56 -0.02 10.20
CA VAL A 26 -16.19 0.87 9.20
C VAL A 26 -15.66 2.31 9.26
N ILE A 27 -15.53 2.89 10.46
CA ILE A 27 -15.03 4.28 10.63
C ILE A 27 -13.56 4.40 10.24
N PHE A 28 -12.73 3.42 10.61
CA PHE A 28 -11.31 3.40 10.26
C PHE A 28 -11.12 3.19 8.76
N SER A 29 -11.90 2.30 8.16
CA SER A 29 -11.92 2.10 6.71
C SER A 29 -12.24 3.39 5.97
N GLY A 30 -13.27 4.14 6.40
CA GLY A 30 -13.64 5.41 5.78
C GLY A 30 -12.53 6.47 5.86
N LEU A 31 -11.89 6.62 7.03
CA LEU A 31 -10.75 7.54 7.21
C LEU A 31 -9.58 7.20 6.29
N VAL A 32 -9.23 5.93 6.20
CA VAL A 32 -8.12 5.48 5.34
C VAL A 32 -8.49 5.62 3.85
N THR A 33 -9.76 5.43 3.46
CA THR A 33 -10.21 5.69 2.09
C THR A 33 -10.01 7.16 1.70
N ILE A 34 -10.33 8.11 2.58
CA ILE A 34 -10.12 9.54 2.31
C ILE A 34 -8.63 9.81 2.06
N VAL A 35 -7.75 9.31 2.94
CA VAL A 35 -6.30 9.43 2.77
C VAL A 35 -5.83 8.81 1.46
N ASN A 36 -6.35 7.63 1.11
CA ASN A 36 -5.99 6.94 -0.12
C ASN A 36 -6.37 7.75 -1.37
N VAL A 37 -7.57 8.33 -1.39
CA VAL A 37 -8.03 9.17 -2.51
C VAL A 37 -7.15 10.41 -2.66
N LEU A 38 -6.73 11.04 -1.57
CA LEU A 38 -5.83 12.19 -1.61
C LEU A 38 -4.45 11.85 -2.17
N ILE A 39 -3.90 10.69 -1.78
CA ILE A 39 -2.61 10.20 -2.30
C ILE A 39 -2.74 9.94 -3.81
N TRP A 40 -3.81 9.26 -4.23
CA TRP A 40 -4.10 9.00 -5.63
C TRP A 40 -4.21 10.28 -6.44
N TYR A 41 -4.93 11.29 -5.93
CA TYR A 41 -5.06 12.58 -6.61
C TYR A 41 -3.69 13.24 -6.83
N TYR A 42 -2.85 13.29 -5.80
CA TYR A 42 -1.51 13.85 -5.87
C TYR A 42 -0.62 13.11 -6.89
N VAL A 43 -0.66 11.78 -6.89
CA VAL A 43 0.06 10.97 -7.88
C VAL A 43 -0.41 11.29 -9.29
N LEU A 44 -1.73 11.31 -9.51
CA LEU A 44 -2.31 11.56 -10.82
C LEU A 44 -1.93 12.95 -11.33
N GLU A 45 -2.01 13.98 -10.48
CA GLU A 45 -1.60 15.34 -10.80
C GLU A 45 -0.11 15.41 -11.15
N THR A 46 0.75 14.73 -10.39
CA THR A 46 2.19 14.69 -10.66
C THR A 46 2.49 14.00 -11.99
N VAL A 47 1.81 12.88 -12.28
CA VAL A 47 1.98 12.13 -13.54
C VAL A 47 1.45 12.92 -14.74
N LEU A 48 0.33 13.63 -14.58
CA LEU A 48 -0.26 14.46 -15.65
C LEU A 48 0.58 15.71 -15.95
N ASN A 49 1.17 16.33 -14.93
CA ASN A 49 2.07 17.49 -15.11
C ASN A 49 3.37 17.11 -15.81
N ASP A 50 3.85 15.87 -15.65
CA ASP A 50 5.12 15.36 -16.21
C ASP A 50 4.91 14.27 -17.28
N ILE A 51 3.80 14.31 -18.02
CA ILE A 51 3.39 13.23 -18.96
C ILE A 51 4.40 12.96 -20.08
N ASN A 52 5.23 13.95 -20.46
CA ASN A 52 6.30 13.78 -21.44
C ASN A 52 7.51 13.00 -20.89
N ASN A 53 7.57 12.77 -19.58
CA ASN A 53 8.67 12.12 -18.91
C ASN A 53 8.28 10.69 -18.50
N THR A 54 8.33 9.76 -19.46
CA THR A 54 7.98 8.34 -19.27
C THR A 54 8.78 7.66 -18.15
N GLN A 55 9.96 8.18 -17.83
CA GLN A 55 10.80 7.70 -16.73
C GLN A 55 10.09 7.85 -15.37
N VAL A 56 9.25 8.87 -15.21
CA VAL A 56 8.47 9.13 -13.99
C VAL A 56 7.44 8.03 -13.76
N ILE A 57 6.74 7.63 -14.82
CA ILE A 57 5.73 6.56 -14.80
C ILE A 57 6.38 5.22 -14.48
N ILE A 58 7.53 4.93 -15.09
CA ILE A 58 8.26 3.67 -14.84
C ILE A 58 8.74 3.59 -13.39
N GLN A 59 9.25 4.68 -12.83
CA GLN A 59 9.67 4.71 -11.42
C GLN A 59 8.50 4.52 -10.46
N TYR A 60 7.34 5.12 -10.78
CA TYR A 60 6.12 4.92 -10.01
C TYR A 60 5.65 3.46 -10.06
N ALA A 61 5.56 2.87 -11.26
CA ALA A 61 5.20 1.47 -11.44
C ALA A 61 6.15 0.52 -10.71
N PHE A 62 7.45 0.80 -10.71
CA PHE A 62 8.45 0.03 -9.98
C PHE A 62 8.27 0.14 -8.46
N GLY A 63 7.92 1.34 -7.97
CA GLY A 63 7.56 1.57 -6.57
C GLY A 63 6.33 0.77 -6.15
N CYS A 64 5.29 0.76 -6.99
CA CYS A 64 4.08 -0.01 -6.75
C CYS A 64 4.33 -1.53 -6.73
N ALA A 65 5.16 -2.03 -7.65
CA ALA A 65 5.53 -3.45 -7.69
C ALA A 65 6.29 -3.86 -6.41
N LEU A 66 7.28 -3.07 -6.00
CA LEU A 66 8.04 -3.32 -4.78
C LEU A 66 7.18 -3.18 -3.52
N GLY A 67 6.30 -2.18 -3.45
CA GLY A 67 5.36 -2.00 -2.35
C GLY A 67 4.43 -3.19 -2.18
N THR A 68 3.91 -3.74 -3.28
CA THR A 68 3.09 -4.95 -3.28
C THR A 68 3.87 -6.16 -2.79
N MET A 69 5.09 -6.39 -3.29
CA MET A 69 5.95 -7.49 -2.85
C MET A 69 6.29 -7.40 -1.36
N LEU A 70 6.69 -6.22 -0.88
CA LEU A 70 7.01 -5.97 0.52
C LEU A 70 5.81 -6.18 1.44
N SER A 71 4.65 -5.64 1.05
CA SER A 71 3.42 -5.78 1.83
C SER A 71 2.98 -7.23 1.92
N THR A 72 3.01 -7.96 0.80
CA THR A 72 2.66 -9.38 0.75
C THR A 72 3.61 -10.23 1.60
N ALA A 73 4.92 -9.98 1.50
CA ALA A 73 5.92 -10.66 2.31
C ALA A 73 5.77 -10.35 3.81
N TYR A 74 5.42 -9.11 4.16
CA TYR A 74 5.18 -8.71 5.54
C TYR A 74 3.90 -9.35 6.13
N PHE A 75 2.83 -9.43 5.35
CA PHE A 75 1.60 -10.11 5.77
C PHE A 75 1.78 -11.62 5.90
N SER A 76 2.42 -12.27 4.93
CA SER A 76 2.74 -13.69 5.00
C SER A 76 3.54 -14.02 6.27
N ARG A 77 4.55 -13.20 6.61
CA ARG A 77 5.30 -13.34 7.87
C ARG A 77 4.48 -13.09 9.14
N GLN A 78 3.47 -12.21 9.10
CA GLN A 78 2.58 -11.99 10.25
C GLN A 78 1.65 -13.19 10.46
N GLU A 79 1.15 -13.80 9.39
CA GLU A 79 0.31 -15.00 9.47
C GLU A 79 1.10 -16.19 10.04
N ASP A 80 2.35 -16.37 9.63
CA ASP A 80 3.24 -17.41 10.17
C ASP A 80 3.50 -17.25 11.68
N LYS A 81 3.73 -16.02 12.15
CA LYS A 81 3.88 -15.75 13.59
C LYS A 81 2.58 -15.99 14.38
N LYS A 82 1.42 -15.66 13.80
CA LYS A 82 0.11 -15.88 14.44
C LYS A 82 -0.22 -17.37 14.54
N LYS A 83 0.21 -18.18 13.57
CA LYS A 83 0.04 -19.64 13.56
C LYS A 83 0.97 -20.34 14.56
N SER A 84 2.24 -19.93 14.64
CA SER A 84 3.22 -20.50 15.59
C SER A 84 2.88 -20.23 17.06
N SER A 85 2.35 -19.04 17.38
CA SER A 85 1.91 -18.71 18.75
C SER A 85 0.63 -19.45 19.19
N SER A 86 -0.19 -19.97 18.26
CA SER A 86 -1.38 -20.76 18.61
C SER A 86 -1.07 -22.23 18.84
N VAL A 87 0.04 -22.75 18.29
CA VAL A 87 0.49 -24.14 18.48
C VAL A 87 1.29 -24.29 19.78
N ALA A 88 2.04 -23.26 20.20
CA ALA A 88 2.79 -23.27 21.47
C ALA A 88 1.91 -23.13 22.74
N LYS A 89 0.58 -23.03 22.58
CA LYS A 89 -0.39 -22.88 23.67
C LYS A 89 -1.31 -24.11 23.85
N ILE A 90 -1.04 -25.21 23.14
CA ILE A 90 -1.73 -26.49 23.26
C ILE A 90 -0.83 -27.47 24.00
#